data_AF-A0A7N0RID8-F1
#
_entry.id   AF-A0A7N0RID8-F1
#
_cell.length_a   1.000
_cell.length_b   1.000
_cell.length_c   1.000
_cell.angle_alpha   90.00
_cell.angle_beta   90.00
_cell.angle_gamma   90.00
#
_symmetry.space_group_name_H-M   'P 1'
#
loop_
_entity.id
_entity.type
_entity.pdbx_description
1 polymer ?
#
loop_
_entity_poly.entity_id
_entity_poly.type
_entity_poly.pdbx_seq_one_letter_code
_entity_poly.pdbx_strand_id
1 'polypeptide(L)'
;MERRYPAEILDGHNVADFIDPDILSRLEELEREHGLQEEVESDDEMEDQQLVPEEQEVLAAIRKKKSLLVKEHRIKTSTAESRPTVPRKFNKDKKFTSERMGRQLSALGIDPSAAIDRARSKSRGRKRERSLGGDYEDQMDIDQQSNKKQRLRSHSRSMSRMSRPPTDFQPGEGYKDKNQKGKALKLFKKSAQKRNKHARRGESDRVIPTLKPKHTYSGKRSNGKKPDVRDISMITPV
;
A
#
# COMPACT_ATOMS: atom_id res chain seq x y z
N MET A 1 -36.17 57.44 -35.67
CA MET A 1 -34.72 57.41 -35.40
C MET A 1 -34.48 56.42 -34.27
N GLU A 2 -34.01 55.22 -34.59
CA GLU A 2 -33.62 54.24 -33.58
C GLU A 2 -32.35 54.74 -32.88
N ARG A 3 -32.35 54.74 -31.55
CA ARG A 3 -31.16 55.05 -30.75
C ARG A 3 -30.26 53.81 -30.77
N ARG A 4 -29.13 53.87 -31.48
CA ARG A 4 -28.07 52.87 -31.38
C ARG A 4 -27.24 53.17 -30.14
N TYR A 5 -27.24 52.26 -29.17
CA TYR A 5 -26.35 52.34 -28.01
C TYR A 5 -25.06 51.56 -28.31
N PRO A 6 -23.88 52.18 -28.22
CA PRO A 6 -22.61 51.48 -28.34
C PRO A 6 -22.37 50.58 -27.12
N ALA A 7 -21.68 49.46 -27.31
CA ALA A 7 -21.29 48.58 -26.21
C ALA A 7 -20.24 49.27 -25.32
N GLU A 8 -20.40 49.22 -24.01
CA GLU A 8 -19.52 49.90 -23.05
C GLU A 8 -18.34 49.02 -22.61
N ILE A 9 -18.54 47.70 -22.54
CA ILE A 9 -17.52 46.73 -22.11
C ILE A 9 -17.48 45.56 -23.09
N LEU A 10 -16.28 45.19 -23.52
CA LEU A 10 -16.02 44.03 -24.36
C LEU A 10 -14.82 43.25 -23.79
N ASP A 11 -15.01 41.95 -23.52
CA ASP A 11 -13.98 41.05 -22.98
C ASP A 11 -13.17 41.61 -21.79
N GLY A 12 -13.88 42.25 -20.85
CA GLY A 12 -13.29 42.81 -19.63
C GLY A 12 -12.56 44.14 -19.81
N HIS A 13 -12.54 44.70 -21.02
CA HIS A 13 -11.95 45.99 -21.34
C HIS A 13 -13.05 47.01 -21.66
N ASN A 14 -12.81 48.27 -21.30
CA ASN A 14 -13.71 49.37 -21.59
C ASN A 14 -13.54 49.80 -23.05
N VAL A 15 -14.64 49.82 -23.81
CA VAL A 15 -14.60 50.16 -25.25
C VAL A 15 -14.19 51.62 -25.44
N ALA A 16 -14.52 52.52 -24.52
CA ALA A 16 -14.20 53.94 -24.63
C ALA A 16 -12.69 54.23 -24.68
N ASP A 17 -11.87 53.35 -24.11
CA ASP A 17 -10.41 53.53 -24.06
C ASP A 17 -9.76 53.23 -25.43
N PHE A 18 -10.49 52.60 -26.36
CA PHE A 18 -10.02 52.21 -27.70
C PHE A 18 -10.75 52.96 -28.84
N ILE A 19 -11.43 54.07 -28.55
CA ILE A 19 -12.09 54.90 -29.58
C ILE A 19 -11.17 56.09 -29.93
N ASP A 20 -10.23 55.86 -30.85
CA ASP A 20 -9.33 56.87 -31.40
C ASP A 20 -9.57 57.05 -32.92
N PRO A 21 -9.46 58.27 -33.47
CA PRO A 21 -9.58 58.50 -34.92
C PRO A 21 -8.48 57.82 -35.73
N ASP A 22 -7.32 57.55 -35.10
CA ASP A 22 -6.11 56.99 -35.72
C ASP A 22 -5.90 55.50 -35.38
N ILE A 23 -6.92 54.80 -34.88
CA ILE A 23 -6.73 53.41 -34.42
C ILE A 23 -6.41 52.44 -35.57
N LEU A 24 -6.91 52.73 -36.78
CA LEU A 24 -6.68 51.91 -37.97
C LEU A 24 -5.23 52.00 -38.47
N SER A 25 -4.59 53.17 -38.38
CA SER A 25 -3.19 53.32 -38.80
C SER A 25 -2.23 52.65 -37.82
N ARG A 26 -2.50 52.75 -36.51
CA ARG A 26 -1.73 52.04 -35.48
C ARG A 26 -1.87 50.51 -35.59
N LEU A 27 -3.05 50.03 -36.00
CA LEU A 27 -3.29 48.60 -36.22
C LEU A 27 -2.51 48.09 -37.44
N GLU A 28 -2.47 48.85 -38.54
CA GLU A 28 -1.69 48.50 -39.73
C GLU A 28 -0.17 48.47 -39.46
N GLU A 29 0.35 49.37 -38.63
CA GLU A 29 1.75 49.35 -38.18
C GLU A 29 2.06 48.09 -37.36
N LEU A 30 1.18 47.72 -36.42
CA LEU A 30 1.31 46.51 -35.61
C LEU A 30 1.22 45.22 -36.46
N GLU A 31 0.32 45.16 -37.44
CA GLU A 31 0.21 44.00 -38.33
C GLU A 31 1.48 43.78 -39.17
N ARG A 32 2.15 44.87 -39.62
CA ARG A 32 3.44 44.74 -40.32
C ARG A 32 4.56 44.25 -39.40
N GLU A 33 4.60 44.71 -38.15
CA GLU A 33 5.59 44.28 -37.17
C GLU A 33 5.40 42.80 -36.80
N HIS A 34 4.16 42.37 -36.57
CA HIS A 34 3.82 40.97 -36.30
C HIS A 34 4.10 40.05 -37.49
N GLY A 35 3.80 40.47 -38.73
CA GLY A 35 4.09 39.65 -39.91
C GLY A 35 5.58 39.35 -40.08
N LEU A 36 6.44 40.31 -39.76
CA LEU A 36 7.90 40.11 -39.78
C LEU A 36 8.39 39.20 -38.65
N GLN A 37 7.76 39.24 -37.47
CA GLN A 37 8.07 38.32 -36.37
C GLN A 37 7.60 36.90 -36.67
N GLU A 38 6.41 36.72 -37.24
CA GLU A 38 5.86 35.40 -37.59
C GLU A 38 6.68 34.73 -38.71
N GLU A 39 7.21 35.51 -39.66
CA GLU A 39 8.12 35.01 -40.70
C GLU A 39 9.49 34.57 -40.12
N VAL A 40 9.94 35.17 -39.02
CA VAL A 40 11.17 34.76 -38.30
C VAL A 40 10.91 33.59 -37.34
N GLU A 41 9.76 33.55 -36.69
CA GLU A 41 9.37 32.50 -35.74
C GLU A 41 8.94 31.20 -36.48
N SER A 42 8.49 31.30 -37.73
CA SER A 42 8.27 30.14 -38.61
C SER A 42 9.56 29.53 -39.17
N ASP A 43 10.69 30.25 -39.10
CA ASP A 43 12.01 29.75 -39.50
C ASP A 43 12.65 28.86 -38.41
N ASP A 44 12.13 28.90 -37.17
CA ASP A 44 12.52 27.95 -36.10
C ASP A 44 11.91 26.53 -36.29
N GLU A 45 11.02 26.35 -37.28
CA GLU A 45 10.48 25.05 -37.69
C GLU A 45 11.16 24.46 -38.95
N MET A 46 12.29 25.04 -39.40
CA MET A 46 13.03 24.54 -40.54
C MET A 46 14.06 23.47 -40.16
N GLU A 47 13.74 22.25 -40.61
CA GLU A 47 14.65 21.18 -41.04
C GLU A 47 15.09 20.16 -39.99
N ASP A 48 14.12 19.31 -39.64
CA ASP A 48 14.32 17.86 -39.67
C ASP A 48 15.14 17.46 -40.91
N GLN A 49 16.46 17.33 -40.76
CA GLN A 49 17.27 16.54 -41.68
C GLN A 49 16.53 15.22 -41.88
N GLN A 50 16.17 14.88 -43.12
CA GLN A 50 15.41 13.68 -43.46
C GLN A 50 16.17 12.44 -42.97
N LEU A 51 15.94 12.08 -41.71
CA LEU A 51 16.52 10.92 -41.07
C LEU A 51 16.07 9.71 -41.88
N VAL A 52 17.02 8.85 -42.22
CA VAL A 52 16.73 7.58 -42.90
C VAL A 52 15.69 6.84 -42.04
N PRO A 53 14.70 6.13 -42.62
CA PRO A 53 13.68 5.43 -41.84
C PRO A 53 14.28 4.54 -40.73
N GLU A 54 15.44 3.93 -40.97
CA GLU A 54 16.19 3.17 -39.97
C GLU A 54 16.66 4.02 -38.76
N GLU A 55 17.12 5.25 -39.00
CA GLU A 55 17.55 6.17 -37.94
C GLU A 55 16.36 6.65 -37.10
N GLN A 56 15.21 6.87 -37.73
CA GLN A 56 13.97 7.21 -37.04
C GLN A 56 13.51 6.08 -36.10
N GLU A 57 13.59 4.84 -36.55
CA GLU A 57 13.28 3.66 -35.73
C GLU A 57 14.25 3.52 -34.54
N VAL A 58 15.55 3.74 -34.77
CA VAL A 58 16.57 3.72 -33.71
C VAL A 58 16.31 4.84 -32.68
N LEU A 59 16.00 6.05 -33.12
CA LEU A 59 15.66 7.17 -32.24
C LEU A 59 14.39 6.88 -31.43
N ALA A 60 13.37 6.31 -32.06
CA ALA A 60 12.15 5.87 -31.38
C ALA A 60 12.46 4.80 -30.32
N ALA A 61 13.33 3.83 -30.62
CA ALA A 61 13.78 2.81 -29.67
C ALA A 61 14.55 3.43 -28.48
N ILE A 62 15.43 4.42 -28.75
CA ILE A 62 16.16 5.15 -27.70
C ILE A 62 15.20 5.94 -26.80
N ARG A 63 14.25 6.69 -27.38
CA ARG A 63 13.24 7.44 -26.63
C ARG A 63 12.38 6.53 -25.76
N LYS A 64 11.91 5.40 -26.32
CA LYS A 64 11.19 4.35 -25.57
C LYS A 64 12.04 3.83 -24.40
N LYS A 65 13.29 3.44 -24.62
CA LYS A 65 14.20 2.93 -23.58
C LYS A 65 14.47 3.98 -22.48
N LYS A 66 14.69 5.24 -22.85
CA LYS A 66 14.83 6.37 -21.89
C LYS A 66 13.57 6.54 -21.04
N SER A 67 12.39 6.54 -21.64
CA SER A 67 11.12 6.67 -20.90
C SER A 67 10.90 5.54 -19.89
N LEU A 68 11.27 4.30 -20.25
CA LEU A 68 11.20 3.14 -19.34
C LEU A 68 12.16 3.30 -18.16
N LEU A 69 13.40 3.74 -18.40
CA LEU A 69 14.37 4.00 -17.34
C LEU A 69 13.89 5.08 -16.36
N VAL A 70 13.30 6.16 -16.87
CA VAL A 70 12.73 7.23 -16.03
C VAL A 70 11.55 6.71 -15.19
N LYS A 71 10.65 5.91 -15.77
CA LYS A 71 9.54 5.28 -15.03
C LYS A 71 10.04 4.34 -13.94
N GLU A 72 11.03 3.50 -14.25
CA GLU A 72 11.65 2.63 -13.24
C GLU A 72 12.32 3.42 -12.11
N HIS A 73 12.99 4.53 -12.44
CA HIS A 73 13.58 5.42 -11.44
C HIS A 73 12.50 6.04 -10.54
N ARG A 74 11.44 6.60 -11.13
CA ARG A 74 10.30 7.17 -10.38
C ARG A 74 9.67 6.17 -9.41
N ILE A 75 9.50 4.90 -9.82
CA ILE A 75 8.97 3.84 -8.94
C ILE A 75 9.94 3.56 -7.77
N LYS A 76 11.25 3.58 -8.02
CA LYS A 76 12.27 3.38 -6.97
C LYS A 76 12.29 4.56 -5.99
N THR A 77 12.17 5.80 -6.47
CA THR A 77 12.21 7.00 -5.63
C THR A 77 10.91 7.26 -4.89
N SER A 78 9.74 7.04 -5.50
CA SER A 78 8.44 7.20 -4.80
C SER A 78 8.30 6.23 -3.63
N THR A 79 8.87 5.03 -3.75
CA THR A 79 8.95 4.07 -2.63
C THR A 79 9.86 4.59 -1.51
N ALA A 80 10.85 5.44 -1.84
CA ALA A 80 11.83 5.98 -0.90
C ALA A 80 11.27 7.13 -0.03
N GLU A 81 10.27 7.88 -0.51
CA GLU A 81 9.59 8.93 0.26
C GLU A 81 8.80 8.34 1.44
N SER A 82 8.20 7.16 1.25
CA SER A 82 7.42 6.48 2.30
C SER A 82 8.26 5.52 3.17
N ARG A 83 9.43 5.08 2.69
CA ARG A 83 10.22 4.01 3.34
C ARG A 83 11.72 4.18 3.07
N PRO A 84 12.60 3.86 4.03
CA PRO A 84 14.05 3.95 3.81
C PRO A 84 14.53 3.00 2.70
N THR A 85 15.46 3.48 1.87
CA THR A 85 16.08 2.69 0.79
C THR A 85 16.92 1.56 1.37
N VAL A 86 16.55 0.31 1.04
CA VAL A 86 17.25 -0.87 1.55
C VAL A 86 18.60 -1.05 0.82
N PRO A 87 19.72 -1.22 1.56
CA PRO A 87 21.02 -1.48 0.94
C PRO A 87 21.01 -2.72 0.05
N ARG A 88 21.71 -2.65 -1.10
CA ARG A 88 21.73 -3.70 -2.14
C ARG A 88 22.02 -5.10 -1.61
N LYS A 89 22.89 -5.21 -0.59
CA LYS A 89 23.34 -6.47 0.03
C LYS A 89 22.21 -7.35 0.57
N PHE A 90 21.07 -6.77 0.95
CA PHE A 90 19.97 -7.52 1.56
C PHE A 90 19.02 -8.16 0.54
N ASN A 91 19.12 -7.81 -0.75
CA ASN A 91 18.34 -8.41 -1.86
C ASN A 91 16.85 -8.65 -1.54
N LYS A 92 16.14 -7.62 -1.06
CA LYS A 92 14.72 -7.71 -0.63
C LYS A 92 13.82 -8.33 -1.70
N ASP A 93 14.00 -7.91 -2.95
CA ASP A 93 13.16 -8.32 -4.08
C ASP A 93 13.60 -9.64 -4.72
N LYS A 94 14.66 -10.27 -4.20
CA LYS A 94 15.27 -11.50 -4.77
C LYS A 94 15.63 -11.39 -6.25
N LYS A 95 15.93 -10.16 -6.71
CA LYS A 95 16.21 -9.85 -8.13
C LYS A 95 17.63 -10.23 -8.54
N PHE A 96 18.58 -10.33 -7.62
CA PHE A 96 19.97 -10.71 -7.93
C PHE A 96 20.12 -12.23 -8.12
N THR A 97 19.59 -12.75 -9.23
CA THR A 97 19.77 -14.15 -9.65
C THR A 97 20.85 -14.26 -10.73
N SER A 98 21.49 -15.43 -10.83
CA SER A 98 22.46 -15.74 -11.89
C SER A 98 21.83 -15.63 -13.28
N GLU A 99 20.57 -16.05 -13.41
CA GLU A 99 19.80 -15.97 -14.66
C GLU A 99 19.59 -14.52 -15.11
N ARG A 100 19.16 -13.63 -14.20
CA ARG A 100 18.96 -12.21 -14.53
C ARG A 100 20.28 -11.54 -14.90
N MET A 101 21.33 -11.83 -14.14
CA MET A 101 22.68 -11.33 -14.44
C MET A 101 23.12 -11.76 -15.85
N GLY A 102 22.94 -13.04 -16.19
CA GLY A 102 23.30 -13.57 -17.52
C GLY A 102 22.55 -12.88 -18.66
N ARG A 103 21.23 -12.70 -18.52
CA ARG A 103 20.42 -11.97 -19.51
C ARG A 103 20.87 -10.52 -19.69
N GLN A 104 21.19 -9.83 -18.61
CA GLN A 104 21.62 -8.42 -18.66
C GLN A 104 23.00 -8.26 -19.32
N LEU A 105 23.95 -9.15 -19.01
CA LEU A 105 25.28 -9.12 -19.62
C LEU A 105 25.23 -9.49 -21.10
N SER A 106 24.45 -10.50 -21.47
CA SER A 106 24.24 -10.88 -22.86
C SER A 106 23.58 -9.76 -23.67
N ALA A 107 22.60 -9.04 -23.10
CA ALA A 107 21.99 -7.88 -23.75
C ALA A 107 22.95 -6.69 -23.92
N LEU A 108 24.05 -6.65 -23.17
CA LEU A 108 25.14 -5.69 -23.32
C LEU A 108 26.26 -6.20 -24.24
N GLY A 109 26.13 -7.42 -24.79
CA GLY A 109 27.13 -8.04 -25.65
C GLY A 109 28.32 -8.68 -24.92
N ILE A 110 28.19 -8.94 -23.61
CA ILE A 110 29.25 -9.53 -22.77
C ILE A 110 28.91 -11.00 -22.51
N ASP A 111 29.86 -11.92 -22.70
CA ASP A 111 29.68 -13.34 -22.40
C ASP A 111 29.51 -13.56 -20.87
N PRO A 112 28.37 -14.10 -20.41
CA PRO A 112 28.11 -14.31 -18.98
C PRO A 112 28.70 -15.61 -18.40
N SER A 113 29.28 -16.50 -19.22
CA SER A 113 29.73 -17.84 -18.83
C SER A 113 30.59 -17.85 -17.55
N ALA A 114 31.71 -17.11 -17.56
CA ALA A 114 32.66 -17.03 -16.45
C ALA A 114 32.04 -16.44 -15.16
N ALA A 115 31.10 -15.50 -15.30
CA ALA A 115 30.42 -14.87 -14.16
C ALA A 115 29.41 -15.83 -13.51
N ILE A 116 28.67 -16.59 -14.32
CA ILE A 116 27.70 -17.58 -13.86
C ILE A 116 28.41 -18.72 -13.12
N ASP A 117 29.52 -19.23 -13.66
CA ASP A 117 30.23 -20.37 -13.06
C ASP A 117 30.85 -19.99 -11.71
N ARG A 118 31.36 -18.76 -11.58
CA ARG A 118 31.80 -18.21 -10.29
C ARG A 118 30.65 -18.04 -9.29
N ALA A 119 29.46 -17.66 -9.75
CA ALA A 119 28.30 -17.52 -8.87
C ALA A 119 27.77 -18.89 -8.41
N ARG A 120 27.78 -19.89 -9.28
CA ARG A 120 27.42 -21.29 -8.97
C ARG A 120 28.40 -21.92 -7.99
N SER A 121 29.70 -21.73 -8.17
CA SER A 121 30.72 -22.30 -7.26
C SER A 121 30.67 -21.71 -5.84
N LYS A 122 30.22 -20.47 -5.69
CA LYS A 122 29.98 -19.83 -4.37
C LYS A 122 28.69 -20.25 -3.70
N SER A 123 27.77 -20.94 -4.40
CA SER A 123 26.58 -21.48 -3.76
C SER A 123 27.01 -22.59 -2.80
N ARG A 124 26.93 -22.31 -1.49
CA ARG A 124 27.21 -23.31 -0.45
C ARG A 124 26.38 -24.56 -0.77
N GLY A 125 27.07 -25.70 -0.90
CA GLY A 125 26.49 -26.97 -1.29
C GLY A 125 25.20 -27.28 -0.54
N ARG A 126 24.27 -27.94 -1.26
CA ARG A 126 23.03 -28.51 -0.72
C ARG A 126 23.29 -29.01 0.69
N LYS A 127 22.54 -28.48 1.67
CA LYS A 127 22.62 -28.96 3.06
C LYS A 127 22.52 -30.48 2.99
N ARG A 128 23.60 -31.19 3.31
CA ARG A 128 23.51 -32.62 3.62
C ARG A 128 22.48 -32.70 4.73
N GLU A 129 21.36 -33.36 4.46
CA GLU A 129 20.44 -33.74 5.50
C GLU A 129 21.27 -34.55 6.49
N ARG A 130 21.57 -33.95 7.64
CA ARG A 130 22.10 -34.72 8.76
C ARG A 130 20.97 -35.68 9.10
N SER A 131 21.16 -36.95 8.76
CA SER A 131 20.32 -38.05 9.18
C SER A 131 20.13 -37.96 10.70
N LEU A 132 18.93 -37.59 11.13
CA LEU A 132 18.45 -38.02 12.43
C LEU A 132 18.25 -39.53 12.28
N GLY A 133 18.91 -40.32 13.13
CA GLY A 133 18.83 -41.79 13.13
C GLY A 133 17.39 -42.26 12.93
N GLY A 134 17.13 -43.24 12.08
CA GLY A 134 17.77 -44.56 12.20
C GLY A 134 16.93 -45.33 13.19
N ASP A 135 15.72 -45.66 12.74
CA ASP A 135 14.83 -46.72 13.21
C ASP A 135 13.52 -46.48 12.47
N TYR A 136 13.11 -47.44 11.65
CA TYR A 136 11.73 -47.84 11.36
C TYR A 136 11.81 -48.79 10.17
N GLU A 137 11.85 -50.08 10.51
CA GLU A 137 11.39 -51.14 9.63
C GLU A 137 9.98 -50.79 9.12
N ASP A 138 9.77 -51.09 7.84
CA ASP A 138 8.48 -51.32 7.21
C ASP A 138 7.48 -50.14 7.20
N GLN A 139 7.58 -49.31 6.17
CA GLN A 139 6.46 -48.47 5.72
C GLN A 139 6.54 -48.26 4.22
N MET A 140 5.68 -49.02 3.53
CA MET A 140 5.34 -48.94 2.11
C MET A 140 5.02 -47.50 1.66
N ASP A 141 5.31 -47.23 0.38
CA ASP A 141 5.03 -46.01 -0.39
C ASP A 141 3.76 -45.26 0.05
N ILE A 142 3.94 -44.19 0.82
CA ILE A 142 2.94 -43.14 0.99
C ILE A 142 3.64 -41.82 0.72
N ASP A 143 3.31 -41.25 -0.43
CA ASP A 143 3.75 -39.94 -0.94
C ASP A 143 3.12 -38.79 -0.12
N GLN A 144 3.30 -38.84 1.20
CA GLN A 144 2.96 -37.77 2.12
C GLN A 144 4.25 -37.13 2.61
N GLN A 145 4.75 -36.18 1.83
CA GLN A 145 5.62 -35.13 2.34
C GLN A 145 4.86 -34.33 3.39
N SER A 146 4.77 -34.90 4.60
CA SER A 146 4.20 -34.24 5.76
C SER A 146 5.07 -33.01 6.02
N ASN A 147 4.50 -31.85 5.68
CA ASN A 147 5.08 -30.54 5.90
C ASN A 147 5.28 -30.30 7.41
N LYS A 148 6.32 -30.88 8.00
CA LYS A 148 6.80 -30.61 9.37
C LYS A 148 6.99 -29.11 9.60
N LYS A 149 7.30 -28.35 8.53
CA LYS A 149 7.41 -26.88 8.53
C LYS A 149 6.06 -26.14 8.59
N GLN A 150 4.95 -26.73 8.13
CA GLN A 150 3.63 -26.09 8.23
C GLN A 150 3.01 -26.27 9.62
N ARG A 151 3.29 -27.37 10.33
CA ARG A 151 2.86 -27.52 11.75
C ARG A 151 3.49 -26.48 12.68
N LEU A 152 4.68 -25.98 12.36
CA LEU A 152 5.35 -24.93 13.14
C LEU A 152 4.82 -23.52 12.84
N ARG A 153 4.22 -23.28 11.66
CA ARG A 153 3.69 -21.96 11.28
C ARG A 153 2.26 -21.72 11.76
N SER A 154 1.46 -22.77 11.96
CA SER A 154 0.09 -22.63 12.49
C SER A 154 0.03 -22.48 14.03
N HIS A 155 1.15 -22.58 14.74
CA HIS A 155 1.27 -22.41 16.20
C HIS A 155 1.92 -21.07 16.62
N SER A 156 1.94 -20.06 15.76
CA SER A 156 2.55 -18.75 16.02
C SER A 156 1.77 -17.84 16.98
N ARG A 157 1.09 -18.40 18.00
CA ARG A 157 0.60 -17.64 19.16
C ARG A 157 1.52 -17.96 20.33
N SER A 158 2.50 -17.07 20.56
CA SER A 158 3.33 -16.98 21.78
C SER A 158 3.63 -18.31 22.49
N MET A 159 4.53 -19.11 21.94
CA MET A 159 5.05 -20.33 22.58
C MET A 159 5.91 -20.04 23.83
N SER A 160 6.19 -18.78 24.16
CA SER A 160 7.00 -18.41 25.32
C SER A 160 6.33 -18.67 26.68
N ARG A 161 5.08 -19.14 26.73
CA ARG A 161 4.39 -19.54 27.98
C ARG A 161 3.76 -20.93 27.96
N MET A 162 3.93 -21.70 26.89
CA MET A 162 3.21 -22.97 26.71
C MET A 162 4.20 -24.13 26.68
N SER A 163 4.80 -24.45 27.83
CA SER A 163 5.63 -25.66 27.97
C SER A 163 4.81 -26.94 27.71
N ARG A 164 3.48 -26.89 27.88
CA ARG A 164 2.58 -28.03 27.69
C ARG A 164 1.23 -27.61 27.12
N PRO A 165 0.61 -28.40 26.22
CA PRO A 165 -0.73 -28.13 25.72
C PRO A 165 -1.74 -28.11 26.89
N PRO A 166 -2.74 -27.21 26.86
CA PRO A 166 -3.71 -27.05 27.97
C PRO A 166 -4.49 -28.31 28.35
N THR A 167 -4.55 -29.30 27.47
CA THR A 167 -5.23 -30.59 27.68
C THR A 167 -4.36 -31.65 28.33
N ASP A 168 -3.05 -31.42 28.48
CA ASP A 168 -2.18 -32.39 29.14
C ASP A 168 -2.49 -32.46 30.63
N PHE A 169 -2.60 -33.68 31.11
CA PHE A 169 -2.87 -34.01 32.50
C PHE A 169 -1.61 -33.81 33.35
N GLN A 170 -1.76 -33.15 34.49
CA GLN A 170 -0.75 -33.11 35.54
C GLN A 170 -1.31 -33.77 36.81
N PRO A 171 -0.59 -34.74 37.40
CA PRO A 171 -0.92 -35.23 38.73
C PRO A 171 -0.99 -34.06 39.72
N GLY A 172 -2.06 -33.97 40.51
CA GLY A 172 -2.29 -32.88 41.47
C GLY A 172 -3.24 -31.76 41.01
N GLU A 173 -3.69 -31.76 39.74
CA GLU A 173 -4.62 -30.74 39.20
C GLU A 173 -6.11 -31.00 39.54
N GLY A 174 -6.41 -32.05 40.33
CA GLY A 174 -7.77 -32.41 40.74
C GLY A 174 -8.62 -33.10 39.66
N TYR A 175 -8.03 -33.45 38.52
CA TYR A 175 -8.64 -34.33 37.52
C TYR A 175 -8.10 -35.76 37.67
N LYS A 176 -8.85 -36.77 37.22
CA LYS A 176 -8.42 -38.17 37.17
C LYS A 176 -7.60 -38.46 35.92
N ASP A 177 -8.10 -38.03 34.75
CA ASP A 177 -7.54 -38.34 33.43
C ASP A 177 -7.53 -37.13 32.48
N LYS A 178 -6.71 -37.19 31.42
CA LYS A 178 -6.72 -36.23 30.30
C LYS A 178 -8.14 -36.03 29.72
N ASN A 179 -8.91 -37.11 29.61
CA ASN A 179 -10.28 -37.07 29.10
C ASN A 179 -11.22 -36.26 29.99
N GLN A 180 -11.07 -36.35 31.32
CA GLN A 180 -11.87 -35.57 32.26
C GLN A 180 -11.50 -34.09 32.19
N LYS A 181 -10.21 -33.76 32.11
CA LYS A 181 -9.73 -32.38 31.92
C LYS A 181 -10.23 -31.78 30.60
N GLY A 182 -10.20 -32.57 29.51
CA GLY A 182 -10.76 -32.18 28.23
C GLY A 182 -12.27 -31.90 28.28
N LYS A 183 -13.03 -32.72 29.02
CA LYS A 183 -14.47 -32.48 29.28
C LYS A 183 -14.69 -31.20 30.09
N ALA A 184 -13.89 -30.97 31.13
CA ALA A 184 -13.96 -29.75 31.96
C ALA A 184 -13.70 -28.48 31.13
N LEU A 185 -12.66 -28.49 30.28
CA LEU A 185 -12.38 -27.38 29.37
C LEU A 185 -13.52 -27.12 28.37
N LYS A 186 -14.17 -28.18 27.87
CA LYS A 186 -15.37 -28.03 27.01
C LYS A 186 -16.52 -27.39 27.77
N LEU A 187 -16.78 -27.80 29.01
CA LEU A 187 -17.82 -27.21 29.86
C LEU A 187 -17.54 -25.74 30.17
N PHE A 188 -16.28 -25.39 30.48
CA PHE A 188 -15.84 -24.01 30.68
C PHE A 188 -16.06 -23.13 29.44
N LYS A 189 -15.70 -23.63 28.25
CA LYS A 189 -15.95 -22.88 27.00
C LYS A 189 -17.44 -22.73 26.73
N LYS A 190 -18.26 -23.74 27.02
CA LYS A 190 -19.73 -23.68 26.88
C LYS A 190 -20.35 -22.66 27.85
N SER A 191 -19.90 -22.60 29.11
CA SER A 191 -20.44 -21.64 30.08
C SER A 191 -20.13 -20.19 29.69
N ALA A 192 -18.98 -19.94 29.07
CA ALA A 192 -18.60 -18.61 28.56
C ALA A 192 -19.50 -18.12 27.39
N GLN A 193 -20.15 -19.02 26.63
CA GLN A 193 -20.95 -18.64 25.46
C GLN A 193 -22.10 -17.68 25.79
N LYS A 194 -22.77 -17.86 26.94
CA LYS A 194 -23.87 -16.97 27.36
C LYS A 194 -23.38 -15.53 27.55
N ARG A 195 -22.23 -15.35 28.22
CA ARG A 195 -21.62 -14.01 28.42
C ARG A 195 -21.15 -13.40 27.10
N ASN A 196 -20.55 -14.22 26.23
CA ASN A 196 -20.10 -13.78 24.92
C ASN A 196 -21.26 -13.38 24.00
N LYS A 197 -22.43 -14.03 24.13
CA LYS A 197 -23.66 -13.62 23.41
C LYS A 197 -24.09 -12.20 23.78
N HIS A 198 -23.89 -11.81 25.03
CA HIS A 198 -24.12 -10.44 25.51
C HIS A 198 -22.90 -9.51 25.29
N ALA A 199 -21.90 -9.94 24.51
CA ALA A 199 -20.67 -9.20 24.21
C ALA A 199 -19.91 -8.69 25.45
N ARG A 200 -19.99 -9.40 26.58
CA ARG A 200 -19.29 -9.01 27.82
C ARG A 200 -17.79 -9.15 27.65
N ARG A 201 -17.03 -8.20 28.21
CA ARG A 201 -15.56 -8.18 28.12
C ARG A 201 -14.91 -9.38 28.82
N GLY A 202 -15.53 -9.87 29.90
CA GLY A 202 -14.97 -10.94 30.72
C GLY A 202 -15.98 -11.47 31.73
N GLU A 203 -15.49 -12.23 32.71
CA GLU A 203 -16.34 -12.73 33.81
C GLU A 203 -16.60 -11.65 34.87
N SER A 204 -15.64 -10.75 35.07
CA SER A 204 -15.74 -9.63 36.01
C SER A 204 -16.67 -8.52 35.50
N ASP A 205 -16.95 -8.49 34.20
CA ASP A 205 -17.82 -7.50 33.59
C ASP A 205 -19.30 -7.79 33.94
N ARG A 206 -19.74 -7.13 35.01
CA ARG A 206 -21.10 -7.19 35.57
C ARG A 206 -21.79 -5.82 35.55
N VAL A 207 -21.36 -4.91 34.68
CA VAL A 207 -21.94 -3.56 34.58
C VAL A 207 -23.40 -3.64 34.11
N ILE A 208 -24.29 -2.93 34.81
CA ILE A 208 -25.71 -2.82 34.47
C ILE A 208 -25.93 -1.45 33.84
N PRO A 209 -26.16 -1.34 32.51
CA PRO A 209 -26.43 -0.06 31.88
C PRO A 209 -27.83 0.45 32.27
N THR A 210 -27.94 1.76 32.51
CA THR A 210 -29.22 2.43 32.75
C THR A 210 -29.95 2.65 31.43
N LEU A 211 -30.81 1.70 31.05
CA LEU A 211 -31.53 1.73 29.76
C LEU A 211 -32.45 2.95 29.61
N LYS A 212 -33.01 3.46 30.72
CA LYS A 212 -33.89 4.62 30.74
C LYS A 212 -33.38 5.67 31.73
N PRO A 213 -32.38 6.48 31.34
CA PRO A 213 -31.86 7.50 32.25
C PRO A 213 -32.88 8.62 32.46
N LYS A 214 -33.08 9.05 33.70
CA LYS A 214 -34.12 10.02 34.07
C LYS A 214 -34.07 11.30 33.23
N HIS A 215 -32.88 11.82 32.95
CA HIS A 215 -32.69 13.09 32.26
C HIS A 215 -33.10 13.08 30.77
N THR A 216 -33.27 11.92 30.13
CA THR A 216 -33.81 11.83 28.78
C THR A 216 -35.34 11.66 28.76
N TYR A 217 -35.91 11.07 29.82
CA TYR A 217 -37.33 10.70 29.89
C TYR A 217 -38.16 11.59 30.82
N SER A 218 -37.55 12.54 31.51
CA SER A 218 -38.20 13.42 32.47
C SER A 218 -38.04 14.89 32.08
N GLY A 219 -39.15 15.64 32.19
CA GLY A 219 -39.20 17.07 31.89
C GLY A 219 -39.50 17.39 30.41
N LYS A 220 -39.97 18.60 30.16
CA LYS A 220 -40.12 19.19 28.81
C LYS A 220 -39.15 20.36 28.69
N ARG A 221 -38.55 20.54 27.52
CA ARG A 221 -37.65 21.67 27.24
C ARG A 221 -38.48 22.94 27.01
N SER A 222 -38.21 24.00 27.75
CA SER A 222 -38.75 25.35 27.52
C SER A 222 -37.79 26.19 26.67
N ASN A 223 -38.24 27.35 26.15
CA ASN A 223 -37.46 28.28 25.31
C ASN A 223 -36.40 29.08 26.10
N GLY A 224 -35.60 28.40 26.93
CA GLY A 224 -34.57 29.01 27.79
C GLY A 224 -33.22 28.29 27.71
N LYS A 225 -32.32 28.63 28.64
CA LYS A 225 -30.95 28.07 28.69
C LYS A 225 -31.00 26.56 28.93
N LYS A 226 -30.27 25.80 28.10
CA LYS A 226 -30.09 24.35 28.28
C LYS A 226 -29.13 24.13 29.46
N PRO A 227 -29.50 23.36 30.50
CA PRO A 227 -28.53 22.96 31.51
C PRO A 227 -27.46 22.08 30.86
N ASP A 228 -26.20 22.36 31.17
CA ASP A 228 -25.08 21.58 30.64
C ASP A 228 -25.13 20.17 31.22
N VAL A 229 -24.64 19.17 30.47
CA VAL A 229 -24.69 17.74 30.85
C VAL A 229 -24.04 17.48 32.23
N ARG A 230 -23.19 18.41 32.71
CA ARG A 230 -22.51 18.38 34.02
C ARG A 230 -23.39 18.81 35.20
N ASP A 231 -24.45 19.57 34.96
CA ASP A 231 -25.35 20.04 36.03
C ASP A 231 -26.35 18.95 36.47
N ILE A 232 -26.52 17.93 35.64
CA ILE A 232 -27.49 16.85 35.84
C ILE A 232 -26.91 15.68 36.66
N SER A 233 -25.58 15.54 36.71
CA SER A 233 -24.89 14.47 37.46
C SER A 233 -24.82 14.70 38.98
N MET A 234 -25.29 15.83 39.50
CA MET A 234 -25.30 16.12 40.94
C MET A 234 -26.58 15.67 41.67
N ILE A 235 -27.47 14.92 41.01
CA ILE A 235 -28.73 14.43 41.59
C ILE A 235 -28.86 12.91 41.41
N THR A 236 -28.04 12.15 42.14
CA THR A 236 -28.36 10.76 42.53
C THR A 236 -27.78 10.50 43.93
N PRO A 237 -28.59 10.09 44.93
CA PRO A 237 -28.04 9.50 46.14
C PRO A 237 -27.53 8.08 45.85
N VAL A 238 -26.64 7.64 46.72
CA VAL A 238 -25.94 6.33 46.83
C VAL A 238 -26.72 5.13 46.28
#